data_AF-A0A969J6W1-F1
#
_entry.id   AF-A0A969J6W1-F1
#
_cell.length_a   1.000
_cell.length_b   1.000
_cell.length_c   1.000
_cell.angle_alpha   90.00
_cell.angle_beta   90.00
_cell.angle_gamma   90.00
#
_symmetry.space_group_name_H-M   'P 1'
#
loop_
_entity.id
_entity.type
_entity.pdbx_description
1 polymer ?
#
loop_
_entity_poly.entity_id
_entity_poly.type
_entity_poly.pdbx_seq_one_letter_code
_entity_poly.pdbx_strand_id
1 'polypeptide(L)'
;MISFLGGGSNEIGTATTNLTATPGLYDLVVGYVEENDGKAQLEVKLNGNSLDSWILNQDISSDRPASDNFLRRTVAEDLRIEPGNQLEILGIEDLTEHGRVDYIELIPVVSNPPELLPEPEPIPVPSPIPIPIPTPQPGQSIRIEAEDYGSSSQGMAYFDTSPGNIGGEYRSNDVDLQTTTDKGGGYNLGWIDQGEWLTYDVNIPQTGQYDIIARVTSNWGFDHQLRYSLGEQQGIFEFDGTAGWQNWIDVEIPDVALNAGQQTLRLEALSSNFNLNYIDLVPTSKSIPEPTPEPEPNPLPVEIGGELKKWHPIDLTFDGPQTSETDSLNPFLDYRLDVTFTNGEKNYGVPGYYAADGDAAETSAAEGNKWRVHFTPDEIGTWTKEERIARKISSVILSLIIPSTMVVATTI
;
A
#
# COMPACT_ATOMS: atom_id res chain seq x y z
N MET A 1 -18.73 35.59 -10.94
CA MET A 1 -17.99 36.64 -10.21
C MET A 1 -18.60 36.90 -8.84
N ILE A 2 -17.98 36.33 -7.81
CA ILE A 2 -18.24 36.74 -6.42
C ILE A 2 -17.28 37.90 -6.15
N SER A 3 -17.82 39.10 -5.91
CA SER A 3 -17.02 40.28 -5.58
C SER A 3 -17.17 40.56 -4.09
N PHE A 4 -16.07 40.50 -3.35
CA PHE A 4 -16.05 40.84 -1.93
C PHE A 4 -15.75 42.34 -1.77
N LEU A 5 -16.78 43.16 -1.92
CA LEU A 5 -16.69 44.61 -1.77
C LEU A 5 -16.86 45.00 -0.28
N GLY A 6 -15.75 45.22 0.42
CA GLY A 6 -15.66 46.25 1.46
C GLY A 6 -15.00 47.50 0.87
N GLY A 7 -14.63 48.51 1.65
CA GLY A 7 -14.20 49.81 1.15
C GLY A 7 -12.93 50.35 1.81
N GLY A 8 -12.04 49.48 2.28
CA GLY A 8 -10.78 49.82 2.95
C GLY A 8 -9.64 48.85 2.60
N SER A 9 -8.39 49.26 2.87
CA SER A 9 -7.20 48.45 2.61
C SER A 9 -7.09 47.22 3.54
N ASN A 10 -6.60 46.09 3.03
CA ASN A 10 -6.38 44.82 3.74
C ASN A 10 -7.68 44.11 4.19
N GLU A 11 -8.69 44.12 3.32
CA GLU A 11 -9.96 43.45 3.59
C GLU A 11 -9.91 41.95 3.27
N ILE A 12 -10.74 41.20 3.98
CA ILE A 12 -10.91 39.75 3.77
C ILE A 12 -12.34 39.50 3.29
N GLY A 13 -12.44 38.92 2.10
CA GLY A 13 -13.68 38.41 1.53
C GLY A 13 -13.77 36.90 1.69
N THR A 14 -14.97 36.38 1.99
CA THR A 14 -15.21 34.93 2.07
C THR A 14 -16.47 34.51 1.32
N ALA A 15 -16.37 33.44 0.54
CA ALA A 15 -17.50 32.74 -0.04
C ALA A 15 -17.52 31.30 0.45
N THR A 16 -18.69 30.81 0.83
CA THR A 16 -18.87 29.46 1.33
C THR A 16 -20.09 28.81 0.68
N THR A 17 -19.98 27.54 0.30
CA THR A 17 -21.10 26.75 -0.21
C THR A 17 -20.99 25.28 0.23
N ASN A 18 -22.11 24.58 0.33
CA ASN A 18 -22.13 23.13 0.50
C ASN A 18 -22.28 22.48 -0.87
N LEU A 19 -21.36 21.57 -1.20
CA LEU A 19 -21.33 20.88 -2.48
C LEU A 19 -22.47 19.87 -2.60
N THR A 20 -23.13 19.87 -3.75
CA THR A 20 -24.21 18.92 -4.10
C THR A 20 -23.78 17.91 -5.18
N ALA A 21 -22.47 17.82 -5.44
CA ALA A 21 -21.89 16.93 -6.45
C ALA A 21 -22.10 15.44 -6.09
N THR A 22 -22.10 14.57 -7.09
CA THR A 22 -22.11 13.12 -6.89
C THR A 22 -20.83 12.68 -6.16
N PRO A 23 -20.88 11.71 -5.23
CA PRO A 23 -19.68 11.14 -4.62
C PRO A 23 -18.67 10.71 -5.69
N GLY A 24 -17.42 11.14 -5.58
CA GLY A 24 -16.42 10.83 -6.62
C GLY A 24 -15.10 11.58 -6.43
N LEU A 25 -14.18 11.33 -7.35
CA LEU A 25 -12.92 12.09 -7.47
C LEU A 25 -13.15 13.23 -8.47
N TYR A 26 -12.67 14.41 -8.12
CA TYR A 26 -12.79 15.61 -8.94
C TYR A 26 -11.48 16.39 -8.93
N ASP A 27 -11.13 16.98 -10.06
CA ASP A 27 -10.19 18.10 -10.05
C ASP A 27 -10.96 19.37 -9.70
N LEU A 28 -10.41 20.17 -8.79
CA LEU A 28 -10.95 21.45 -8.37
C LEU A 28 -10.17 22.57 -9.04
N VAL A 29 -10.85 23.36 -9.87
CA VAL A 29 -10.25 24.48 -10.62
C VAL A 29 -10.89 25.79 -10.17
N VAL A 30 -10.07 26.80 -9.93
CA VAL A 30 -10.50 28.17 -9.62
C VAL A 30 -10.15 29.10 -10.77
N GLY A 31 -11.14 29.80 -11.29
CA GLY A 31 -10.97 30.91 -12.24
C GLY A 31 -10.94 32.24 -11.50
N TYR A 32 -9.85 33.00 -11.63
CA TYR A 32 -9.61 34.24 -10.87
C TYR A 32 -9.00 35.33 -11.75
N VAL A 33 -9.03 36.56 -11.26
CA VAL A 33 -8.41 37.73 -11.91
C VAL A 33 -7.13 38.09 -11.17
N GLU A 34 -6.09 38.35 -11.93
CA GLU A 34 -4.80 38.86 -11.48
C GLU A 34 -4.68 40.33 -11.90
N GLU A 35 -4.38 41.26 -11.00
CA GLU A 35 -4.19 42.67 -11.37
C GLU A 35 -2.70 43.06 -11.30
N ASN A 36 -2.38 44.34 -11.47
CA ASN A 36 -0.99 44.83 -11.51
C ASN A 36 -0.72 45.97 -10.53
N ASP A 37 -1.58 46.11 -9.53
CA ASP A 37 -1.61 47.22 -8.58
C ASP A 37 -1.66 46.77 -7.11
N GLY A 38 -1.29 45.52 -6.82
CA GLY A 38 -1.19 45.00 -5.46
C GLY A 38 -0.58 43.60 -5.39
N LYS A 39 -0.78 42.92 -4.25
CA LYS A 39 -0.44 41.51 -4.03
C LYS A 39 -1.54 40.76 -3.28
N ALA A 40 -2.73 40.73 -3.83
CA ALA A 40 -3.85 40.03 -3.20
C ALA A 40 -3.54 38.55 -2.97
N GLN A 41 -4.27 37.91 -2.07
CA GLN A 41 -4.10 36.49 -1.77
C GLN A 41 -5.42 35.75 -1.91
N LEU A 42 -5.35 34.49 -2.33
CA LEU A 42 -6.47 33.56 -2.33
C LEU A 42 -6.13 32.33 -1.48
N GLU A 43 -7.12 31.79 -0.79
CA GLU A 43 -7.05 30.51 -0.08
C GLU A 43 -8.34 29.72 -0.32
N VAL A 44 -8.21 28.43 -0.64
CA VAL A 44 -9.35 27.52 -0.85
C VAL A 44 -9.34 26.46 0.25
N LYS A 45 -10.49 26.22 0.87
CA LYS A 45 -10.67 25.22 1.93
C LYS A 45 -11.80 24.26 1.63
N LEU A 46 -11.61 22.99 2.00
CA LEU A 46 -12.66 21.97 2.03
C LEU A 46 -12.88 21.49 3.46
N ASN A 47 -14.11 21.61 3.96
CA ASN A 47 -14.50 21.27 5.33
C ASN A 47 -13.61 21.96 6.39
N GLY A 48 -13.15 23.18 6.10
CA GLY A 48 -12.25 23.95 6.96
C GLY A 48 -10.75 23.64 6.82
N ASN A 49 -10.38 22.61 6.04
CA ASN A 49 -8.98 22.28 5.75
C ASN A 49 -8.50 23.05 4.51
N SER A 50 -7.34 23.68 4.59
CA SER A 50 -6.71 24.37 3.45
C SER A 50 -6.32 23.35 2.36
N LEU A 51 -6.78 23.59 1.15
CA LEU A 51 -6.41 22.82 -0.05
C LEU A 51 -5.23 23.51 -0.76
N ASP A 52 -5.32 24.82 -0.95
CA ASP A 52 -4.30 25.62 -1.61
C ASP A 52 -4.39 27.09 -1.19
N SER A 53 -3.27 27.80 -1.24
CA SER A 53 -3.19 29.24 -1.02
C SER A 53 -2.10 29.87 -1.87
N TRP A 54 -2.37 31.04 -2.45
CA TRP A 54 -1.40 31.74 -3.28
C TRP A 54 -1.56 33.25 -3.28
N ILE A 55 -0.47 33.90 -3.68
CA ILE A 55 -0.37 35.34 -3.87
C ILE A 55 -0.53 35.64 -5.36
N LEU A 56 -1.36 36.63 -5.66
CA LEU A 56 -1.55 37.23 -6.96
C LEU A 56 -0.40 38.24 -7.10
N ASN A 57 0.66 37.86 -7.80
CA ASN A 57 1.84 38.71 -8.01
C ASN A 57 2.51 38.41 -9.36
N GLN A 58 1.71 38.11 -10.38
CA GLN A 58 2.18 37.99 -11.76
C GLN A 58 2.14 39.34 -12.49
N ASP A 59 1.47 40.36 -11.93
CA ASP A 59 1.41 41.73 -12.43
C ASP A 59 0.92 41.82 -13.90
N ILE A 60 -0.18 41.14 -14.23
CA ILE A 60 -0.60 40.93 -15.62
C ILE A 60 -1.52 42.06 -16.11
N SER A 61 -1.01 42.82 -17.09
CA SER A 61 -1.73 43.69 -18.04
C SER A 61 -2.52 44.90 -17.50
N SER A 62 -3.41 44.77 -16.50
CA SER A 62 -4.37 45.81 -16.09
C SER A 62 -4.72 45.76 -14.60
N ASP A 63 -5.05 46.93 -14.04
CA ASP A 63 -5.61 47.18 -12.70
C ASP A 63 -7.13 46.93 -12.62
N ARG A 64 -7.67 46.22 -13.61
CA ARG A 64 -9.11 45.99 -13.79
C ARG A 64 -9.37 44.61 -14.34
N PRO A 65 -10.50 43.97 -14.00
CA PRO A 65 -10.89 42.70 -14.60
C PRO A 65 -11.05 42.80 -16.11
N ALA A 66 -10.27 42.01 -16.84
CA ALA A 66 -10.26 41.92 -18.29
C ALA A 66 -9.98 40.47 -18.73
N SER A 67 -10.17 40.16 -20.02
CA SER A 67 -9.97 38.80 -20.51
C SER A 67 -8.49 38.37 -20.55
N ASP A 68 -7.58 39.34 -20.61
CA ASP A 68 -6.12 39.15 -20.68
C ASP A 68 -5.45 39.04 -19.32
N ASN A 69 -6.19 39.23 -18.22
CA ASN A 69 -5.72 38.99 -16.86
C ASN A 69 -6.59 37.98 -16.08
N PHE A 70 -7.38 37.20 -16.81
CA PHE A 70 -8.12 36.07 -16.27
C PHE A 70 -7.27 34.81 -16.29
N LEU A 71 -7.07 34.20 -15.12
CA LEU A 71 -6.27 33.00 -14.92
C LEU A 71 -7.13 31.86 -14.39
N ARG A 72 -6.64 30.63 -14.60
CA ARG A 72 -7.19 29.43 -14.00
C ARG A 72 -6.09 28.68 -13.25
N ARG A 73 -6.43 28.10 -12.11
CA ARG A 73 -5.52 27.27 -11.31
C ARG A 73 -6.25 26.02 -10.83
N THR A 74 -5.66 24.86 -11.08
CA THR A 74 -6.05 23.62 -10.40
C THR A 74 -5.52 23.69 -8.97
N VAL A 75 -6.42 23.66 -8.00
CA VAL A 75 -6.10 23.80 -6.57
C VAL A 75 -6.09 22.46 -5.83
N ALA A 76 -6.67 21.43 -6.44
CA ALA A 76 -6.57 20.04 -6.00
C ALA A 76 -6.91 19.11 -7.17
N GLU A 77 -6.16 18.02 -7.32
CA GLU A 77 -6.44 16.95 -8.28
C GLU A 77 -6.92 15.71 -7.53
N ASP A 78 -7.75 14.89 -8.18
CA ASP A 78 -8.31 13.65 -7.60
C ASP A 78 -8.95 13.87 -6.20
N LEU A 79 -9.51 15.06 -5.97
CA LEU A 79 -10.09 15.42 -4.69
C LEU A 79 -11.36 14.61 -4.47
N ARG A 80 -11.38 13.80 -3.40
CA ARG A 80 -12.58 13.08 -3.02
C ARG A 80 -13.64 14.06 -2.49
N ILE A 81 -14.74 14.18 -3.23
CA ILE A 81 -15.89 14.99 -2.86
C ILE A 81 -17.06 14.09 -2.48
N GLU A 82 -17.68 14.41 -1.35
CA GLU A 82 -18.93 13.83 -0.87
C GLU A 82 -20.03 14.90 -0.80
N PRO A 83 -21.31 14.54 -1.02
CA PRO A 83 -22.44 15.45 -0.84
C PRO A 83 -22.43 16.07 0.56
N GLY A 84 -22.54 17.39 0.63
CA GLY A 84 -22.53 18.14 1.86
C GLY A 84 -21.14 18.57 2.35
N ASN A 85 -20.06 18.24 1.64
CA ASN A 85 -18.77 18.90 1.90
C ASN A 85 -18.90 20.42 1.72
N GLN A 86 -18.31 21.19 2.63
CA GLN A 86 -18.34 22.64 2.60
C GLN A 86 -17.08 23.16 1.91
N LEU A 87 -17.25 23.91 0.82
CA LEU A 87 -16.16 24.60 0.15
C LEU A 87 -16.16 26.06 0.56
N GLU A 88 -15.00 26.59 0.93
CA GLU A 88 -14.79 27.98 1.29
C GLU A 88 -13.64 28.56 0.44
N ILE A 89 -13.82 29.78 -0.06
CA ILE A 89 -12.74 30.58 -0.65
C ILE A 89 -12.61 31.87 0.13
N LEU A 90 -11.37 32.20 0.49
CA LEU A 90 -10.98 33.45 1.11
C LEU A 90 -10.17 34.26 0.09
N GLY A 91 -10.48 35.55 -0.01
CA GLY A 91 -9.67 36.53 -0.72
C GLY A 91 -9.21 37.62 0.21
N ILE A 92 -7.91 37.91 0.21
CA ILE A 92 -7.29 38.96 1.02
C ILE A 92 -6.81 40.05 0.07
N GLU A 93 -7.36 41.25 0.19
CA GLU A 93 -6.95 42.41 -0.58
C GLU A 93 -5.60 42.94 -0.11
N ASP A 94 -4.81 43.43 -1.06
CA ASP A 94 -3.60 44.20 -0.80
C ASP A 94 -3.62 45.48 -1.63
N LEU A 95 -3.51 46.63 -0.95
CA LEU A 95 -3.65 47.96 -1.54
C LEU A 95 -4.98 48.18 -2.29
N THR A 96 -4.97 48.14 -3.62
CA THR A 96 -6.15 48.27 -4.49
C THR A 96 -6.41 47.01 -5.32
N GLU A 97 -5.55 45.99 -5.21
CA GLU A 97 -5.78 44.70 -5.85
C GLU A 97 -6.72 43.86 -4.98
N HIS A 98 -7.88 43.52 -5.53
CA HIS A 98 -8.82 42.64 -4.85
C HIS A 98 -8.65 41.20 -5.34
N GLY A 99 -8.68 40.21 -4.41
CA GLY A 99 -8.69 38.78 -4.72
C GLY A 99 -10.00 38.32 -5.36
N ARG A 100 -10.18 38.60 -6.66
CA ARG A 100 -11.44 38.36 -7.38
C ARG A 100 -11.47 36.95 -7.97
N VAL A 101 -12.55 36.24 -7.65
CA VAL A 101 -12.84 34.91 -8.19
C VAL A 101 -14.08 34.97 -9.07
N ASP A 102 -13.99 34.41 -10.28
CA ASP A 102 -15.13 34.31 -11.17
C ASP A 102 -15.93 33.04 -10.95
N TYR A 103 -15.26 31.89 -11.05
CA TYR A 103 -15.88 30.58 -10.92
C TYR A 103 -14.99 29.57 -10.19
N ILE A 104 -15.66 28.53 -9.70
CA ILE A 104 -15.07 27.29 -9.25
C ILE A 104 -15.68 26.19 -10.10
N GLU A 105 -14.84 25.29 -10.60
CA GLU A 105 -15.24 24.16 -11.41
C GLU A 105 -14.77 22.86 -10.75
N LEU A 106 -15.69 21.91 -10.62
CA LEU A 106 -15.41 20.53 -10.22
C LEU A 106 -15.45 19.68 -11.48
N ILE A 107 -14.30 19.16 -11.91
CA ILE A 107 -14.16 18.33 -13.10
C ILE A 107 -14.19 16.87 -12.65
N PRO A 108 -15.25 16.08 -12.93
CA PRO A 108 -15.29 14.68 -12.52
C PRO A 108 -14.19 13.89 -13.21
N VAL A 109 -13.40 13.17 -12.43
CA VAL A 109 -12.40 12.24 -12.97
C VAL A 109 -13.13 10.94 -13.36
N VAL A 110 -13.61 10.88 -14.61
CA VAL A 110 -14.27 9.70 -15.17
C VAL A 110 -13.23 8.68 -15.63
N SER A 111 -13.17 7.51 -14.97
CA SER A 111 -12.48 6.35 -15.50
C SER A 111 -13.34 5.71 -16.60
N ASN A 112 -12.96 5.86 -17.87
CA ASN A 112 -13.36 4.91 -18.92
C ASN A 112 -12.42 4.94 -20.15
N PRO A 113 -12.04 3.78 -20.70
CA PRO A 113 -11.10 3.65 -21.83
C PRO A 113 -11.81 3.83 -23.19
N PRO A 114 -11.19 4.39 -24.25
CA PRO A 114 -11.88 4.60 -25.53
C PRO A 114 -11.43 3.64 -26.66
N GLU A 115 -12.41 3.10 -27.39
CA GLU A 115 -12.28 2.47 -28.71
C GLU A 115 -12.91 3.43 -29.76
N LEU A 116 -12.17 3.82 -30.82
CA LEU A 116 -12.70 4.63 -31.95
C LEU A 116 -12.00 4.31 -33.29
N LEU A 117 -12.77 4.33 -34.40
CA LEU A 117 -12.27 4.37 -35.79
C LEU A 117 -12.49 5.77 -36.43
N PRO A 118 -11.68 6.19 -37.45
CA PRO A 118 -11.25 7.58 -37.61
C PRO A 118 -11.64 8.27 -38.94
N GLU A 119 -11.49 9.60 -38.99
CA GLU A 119 -11.09 10.36 -40.20
C GLU A 119 -10.08 11.47 -39.78
N PRO A 120 -9.05 11.81 -40.59
CA PRO A 120 -7.69 11.90 -40.09
C PRO A 120 -7.23 13.30 -39.70
N GLU A 121 -6.38 13.32 -38.69
CA GLU A 121 -5.62 14.48 -38.22
C GLU A 121 -4.11 14.21 -38.29
N PRO A 122 -3.26 15.27 -38.26
CA PRO A 122 -1.91 15.28 -38.84
C PRO A 122 -0.96 14.31 -38.13
N ILE A 123 -0.05 13.69 -38.89
CA ILE A 123 0.81 12.59 -38.44
C ILE A 123 1.60 12.98 -37.19
N PRO A 124 1.29 12.42 -36.00
CA PRO A 124 2.10 12.61 -34.82
C PRO A 124 3.33 11.71 -34.89
N VAL A 125 4.46 12.23 -34.43
CA VAL A 125 5.64 11.40 -34.11
C VAL A 125 5.21 10.45 -32.98
N PRO A 126 5.35 9.12 -33.12
CA PRO A 126 4.85 8.20 -32.10
C PRO A 126 5.68 8.35 -30.82
N SER A 127 5.03 8.79 -29.75
CA SER A 127 5.43 8.42 -28.40
C SER A 127 5.40 6.89 -28.29
N PRO A 128 6.35 6.27 -27.56
CA PRO A 128 6.39 4.82 -27.43
C PRO A 128 5.05 4.32 -26.91
N ILE A 129 4.47 3.36 -27.64
CA ILE A 129 3.33 2.58 -27.17
C ILE A 129 3.77 1.97 -25.83
N PRO A 130 3.02 2.15 -24.72
CA PRO A 130 3.22 1.28 -23.56
C PRO A 130 2.94 -0.12 -24.08
N ILE A 131 4.00 -0.90 -24.25
CA ILE A 131 3.88 -2.32 -24.56
C ILE A 131 3.01 -2.85 -23.42
N PRO A 132 1.90 -3.57 -23.69
CA PRO A 132 1.21 -4.26 -22.61
C PRO A 132 2.29 -5.08 -21.92
N ILE A 133 2.58 -4.78 -20.64
CA ILE A 133 3.53 -5.54 -19.86
C ILE A 133 3.07 -6.99 -20.03
N PRO A 134 3.83 -7.84 -20.74
CA PRO A 134 3.39 -9.19 -21.01
C PRO A 134 3.09 -9.79 -19.64
N THR A 135 1.89 -10.35 -19.47
CA THR A 135 1.58 -11.09 -18.27
C THR A 135 2.70 -12.10 -18.10
N PRO A 136 3.54 -12.00 -17.06
CA PRO A 136 4.80 -12.71 -17.03
C PRO A 136 4.51 -14.21 -17.18
N GLN A 137 5.14 -14.83 -18.17
CA GLN A 137 4.99 -16.28 -18.37
C GLN A 137 5.68 -16.99 -17.20
N PRO A 138 5.15 -18.12 -16.70
CA PRO A 138 5.84 -18.93 -15.71
C PRO A 138 7.30 -19.20 -16.10
N GLY A 139 8.25 -18.85 -15.23
CA GLY A 139 9.68 -19.05 -15.45
C GLY A 139 10.42 -17.90 -16.17
N GLN A 140 9.77 -16.77 -16.45
CA GLN A 140 10.45 -15.54 -16.89
C GLN A 140 10.71 -14.59 -15.71
N SER A 141 11.84 -13.89 -15.75
CA SER A 141 12.11 -12.80 -14.82
C SER A 141 11.11 -11.67 -15.00
N ILE A 142 10.66 -11.08 -13.88
CA ILE A 142 9.75 -9.94 -13.86
C ILE A 142 10.59 -8.70 -13.57
N ARG A 143 10.65 -7.77 -14.52
CA ARG A 143 11.32 -6.48 -14.32
C ARG A 143 10.32 -5.43 -13.86
N ILE A 144 10.73 -4.67 -12.85
CA ILE A 144 10.02 -3.52 -12.32
C ILE A 144 10.99 -2.34 -12.44
N GLU A 145 10.76 -1.50 -13.45
CA GLU A 145 11.57 -0.31 -13.68
C GLU A 145 11.34 0.70 -12.54
N ALA A 146 12.40 1.32 -12.02
CA ALA A 146 12.29 2.22 -10.86
C ALA A 146 11.47 3.47 -11.20
N GLU A 147 11.49 3.90 -12.46
CA GLU A 147 10.66 4.97 -12.95
C GLU A 147 9.17 4.60 -13.05
N ASP A 148 8.79 3.32 -12.96
CA ASP A 148 7.42 2.82 -13.19
C ASP A 148 6.60 2.59 -11.91
N TYR A 149 6.87 3.36 -10.86
CA TYR A 149 6.05 3.36 -9.64
C TYR A 149 4.60 3.79 -9.90
N GLY A 150 3.70 3.43 -8.98
CA GLY A 150 2.26 3.63 -9.04
C GLY A 150 1.82 5.10 -9.11
N SER A 151 0.50 5.34 -9.04
CA SER A 151 -0.16 6.66 -9.27
C SER A 151 0.64 7.89 -8.82
N SER A 152 0.60 8.97 -9.59
CA SER A 152 1.40 10.19 -9.39
C SER A 152 1.07 11.05 -8.16
N SER A 153 0.45 10.49 -7.11
CA SER A 153 0.12 11.20 -5.87
C SER A 153 1.12 10.88 -4.75
N GLN A 154 1.80 11.93 -4.27
CA GLN A 154 2.60 11.95 -3.05
C GLN A 154 1.80 11.41 -1.84
N GLY A 155 2.44 10.59 -1.01
CA GLY A 155 1.84 9.94 0.16
C GLY A 155 1.00 8.70 -0.14
N MET A 156 0.73 8.39 -1.42
CA MET A 156 -0.04 7.21 -1.84
C MET A 156 0.81 6.19 -2.57
N ALA A 157 1.51 6.60 -3.64
CA ALA A 157 2.40 5.69 -4.38
C ALA A 157 3.88 6.05 -4.27
N TYR A 158 4.19 7.27 -3.86
CA TYR A 158 5.55 7.67 -3.54
C TYR A 158 5.56 8.66 -2.39
N PHE A 159 6.72 8.84 -1.78
CA PHE A 159 7.00 9.93 -0.87
C PHE A 159 8.39 10.46 -1.18
N ASP A 160 8.43 11.66 -1.75
CA ASP A 160 9.63 12.45 -2.00
C ASP A 160 9.75 13.57 -0.97
N THR A 161 10.95 13.84 -0.46
CA THR A 161 11.15 14.89 0.56
C THR A 161 11.55 16.23 -0.05
N SER A 162 11.85 16.25 -1.34
CA SER A 162 12.32 17.41 -2.08
C SER A 162 11.28 17.88 -3.10
N PRO A 163 11.18 19.19 -3.38
CA PRO A 163 10.25 19.69 -4.38
C PRO A 163 10.83 19.61 -5.79
N GLY A 164 10.05 19.03 -6.69
CA GLY A 164 10.32 18.91 -8.13
C GLY A 164 11.36 17.85 -8.48
N ASN A 165 11.19 17.26 -9.66
CA ASN A 165 12.15 16.32 -10.24
C ASN A 165 13.43 17.06 -10.73
N ILE A 166 14.49 16.98 -9.94
CA ILE A 166 15.83 17.53 -10.17
C ILE A 166 16.43 17.03 -11.49
N GLY A 167 16.24 15.74 -11.79
CA GLY A 167 16.71 15.15 -13.04
C GLY A 167 15.90 15.60 -14.25
N GLY A 168 14.64 16.00 -14.04
CA GLY A 168 13.76 16.65 -15.01
C GLY A 168 13.24 15.72 -16.11
N GLU A 169 13.37 14.41 -15.95
CA GLU A 169 13.06 13.42 -16.97
C GLU A 169 11.85 12.54 -16.63
N TYR A 170 11.23 11.96 -17.65
CA TYR A 170 10.13 10.98 -17.63
C TYR A 170 8.80 11.44 -17.01
N ARG A 171 8.80 12.02 -15.81
CA ARG A 171 7.62 12.46 -15.06
C ARG A 171 7.78 13.89 -14.55
N SER A 172 6.64 14.57 -14.36
CA SER A 172 6.59 15.97 -13.90
C SER A 172 6.31 16.12 -12.40
N ASN A 173 6.23 15.02 -11.66
CA ASN A 173 6.04 15.05 -10.21
C ASN A 173 7.40 15.21 -9.49
N ASP A 174 7.40 15.11 -8.17
CA ASP A 174 8.59 15.42 -7.35
C ASP A 174 9.68 14.34 -7.40
N VAL A 175 9.37 13.11 -7.85
CA VAL A 175 10.36 12.02 -7.88
C VAL A 175 11.48 12.31 -8.87
N ASP A 176 12.70 12.23 -8.37
CA ASP A 176 13.92 12.57 -9.08
C ASP A 176 14.38 11.48 -10.07
N LEU A 177 14.16 11.73 -11.37
CA LEU A 177 14.46 10.80 -12.46
C LEU A 177 15.40 11.42 -13.48
N GLN A 178 16.39 10.63 -13.93
CA GLN A 178 17.31 11.00 -15.00
C GLN A 178 17.47 9.86 -16.02
N THR A 179 18.01 10.17 -17.20
CA THR A 179 18.40 9.13 -18.15
C THR A 179 19.52 8.25 -17.60
N THR A 180 19.40 6.93 -17.74
CA THR A 180 20.47 6.00 -17.36
C THR A 180 21.40 5.66 -18.53
N THR A 181 22.67 5.43 -18.22
CA THR A 181 23.65 4.87 -19.17
C THR A 181 23.86 3.36 -19.00
N ASP A 182 23.06 2.73 -18.14
CA ASP A 182 23.08 1.28 -17.97
C ASP A 182 22.71 0.56 -19.28
N LYS A 183 23.00 -0.74 -19.33
CA LYS A 183 22.65 -1.58 -20.46
C LYS A 183 21.13 -1.63 -20.62
N GLY A 184 20.64 -1.04 -21.71
CA GLY A 184 19.21 -0.94 -22.01
C GLY A 184 18.74 0.51 -22.16
N GLY A 185 19.49 1.47 -21.59
CA GLY A 185 19.03 2.86 -21.47
C GLY A 185 17.80 2.95 -20.57
N GLY A 186 16.93 3.93 -20.82
CA GLY A 186 15.76 4.21 -19.99
C GLY A 186 16.04 5.31 -18.97
N TYR A 187 15.39 5.23 -17.82
CA TYR A 187 15.55 6.18 -16.73
C TYR A 187 16.02 5.46 -15.47
N ASN A 188 16.51 6.21 -14.50
CA ASN A 188 16.78 5.70 -13.17
C ASN A 188 16.35 6.72 -12.13
N LEU A 189 16.03 6.22 -10.95
CA LEU A 189 15.86 7.02 -9.75
C LEU A 189 17.22 7.53 -9.27
N GLY A 190 17.31 8.80 -8.94
CA GLY A 190 18.49 9.44 -8.36
C GLY A 190 18.09 10.46 -7.31
N TRP A 191 19.08 11.18 -6.74
CA TRP A 191 18.85 12.19 -5.68
C TRP A 191 18.01 11.71 -4.49
N ILE A 192 17.98 10.39 -4.27
CA ILE A 192 17.20 9.73 -3.23
C ILE A 192 17.68 10.18 -1.85
N ASP A 193 16.72 10.58 -1.02
CA ASP A 193 16.90 10.88 0.39
C ASP A 193 16.37 9.80 1.32
N GLN A 194 17.03 9.65 2.46
CA GLN A 194 16.64 8.70 3.50
C GLN A 194 15.19 8.96 3.96
N GLY A 195 14.38 7.89 3.95
CA GLY A 195 12.97 7.91 4.34
C GLY A 195 12.01 8.04 3.16
N GLU A 196 12.52 8.30 1.95
CA GLU A 196 11.72 8.27 0.72
C GLU A 196 11.32 6.86 0.35
N TRP A 197 10.17 6.74 -0.31
CA TRP A 197 9.67 5.44 -0.72
C TRP A 197 8.84 5.49 -2.00
N LEU A 198 8.81 4.37 -2.73
CA LEU A 198 8.01 4.14 -3.92
C LEU A 198 7.21 2.84 -3.77
N THR A 199 6.00 2.77 -4.32
CA THR A 199 5.21 1.53 -4.40
C THR A 199 4.88 1.17 -5.85
N TYR A 200 4.75 -0.13 -6.09
CA TYR A 200 4.53 -0.72 -7.40
C TYR A 200 3.49 -1.83 -7.29
N ASP A 201 2.63 -1.91 -8.29
CA ASP A 201 1.71 -3.03 -8.47
C ASP A 201 2.40 -4.14 -9.26
N VAL A 202 2.62 -5.28 -8.62
CA VAL A 202 3.34 -6.42 -9.19
C VAL A 202 2.43 -7.64 -9.26
N ASN A 203 2.34 -8.26 -10.43
CA ASN A 203 1.61 -9.52 -10.59
C ASN A 203 2.59 -10.69 -10.65
N ILE A 204 2.57 -11.55 -9.62
CA ILE A 204 3.39 -12.77 -9.55
C ILE A 204 2.65 -13.90 -10.28
N PRO A 205 3.20 -14.47 -11.37
CA PRO A 205 2.46 -15.41 -12.20
C PRO A 205 2.34 -16.80 -11.56
N GLN A 206 3.27 -17.17 -10.68
CA GLN A 206 3.32 -18.48 -10.06
C GLN A 206 3.93 -18.41 -8.65
N THR A 207 3.33 -19.12 -7.69
CA THR A 207 3.92 -19.29 -6.36
C THR A 207 5.24 -20.05 -6.47
N GLY A 208 6.30 -19.53 -5.86
CA GLY A 208 7.63 -20.13 -5.96
C GLY A 208 8.70 -19.33 -5.22
N GLN A 209 9.95 -19.78 -5.35
CA GLN A 209 11.12 -19.03 -4.89
C GLN A 209 11.61 -18.11 -6.01
N TYR A 210 11.93 -16.88 -5.63
CA TYR A 210 12.45 -15.86 -6.51
C TYR A 210 13.71 -15.25 -5.87
N ASP A 211 14.73 -15.04 -6.69
CA ASP A 211 15.82 -14.13 -6.32
C ASP A 211 15.34 -12.71 -6.63
N ILE A 212 15.40 -11.82 -5.65
CA ILE A 212 15.06 -10.40 -5.83
C ILE A 212 16.36 -9.65 -6.03
N ILE A 213 16.49 -8.97 -7.17
CA ILE A 213 17.73 -8.30 -7.57
C ILE A 213 17.46 -6.82 -7.74
N ALA A 214 18.20 -5.97 -7.03
CA ALA A 214 18.21 -4.53 -7.23
C ALA A 214 19.41 -4.11 -8.08
N ARG A 215 19.14 -3.34 -9.15
CA ARG A 215 20.17 -2.74 -10.00
C ARG A 215 20.51 -1.35 -9.49
N VAL A 216 21.64 -1.21 -8.81
CA VAL A 216 21.98 0.01 -8.06
C VAL A 216 23.37 0.55 -8.43
N THR A 217 23.59 1.82 -8.13
CA THR A 217 24.91 2.47 -8.26
C THR A 217 25.05 3.61 -7.28
N SER A 218 26.29 3.93 -6.92
CA SER A 218 26.64 5.10 -6.10
C SER A 218 28.09 5.51 -6.38
N ASN A 219 28.37 6.81 -6.34
CA ASN A 219 29.73 7.30 -6.57
C ASN A 219 30.65 7.14 -5.36
N TRP A 220 30.10 7.21 -4.14
CA TRP A 220 30.84 7.12 -2.89
C TRP A 220 29.94 6.68 -1.74
N GLY A 221 30.55 6.33 -0.60
CA GLY A 221 29.85 5.83 0.58
C GLY A 221 29.99 4.31 0.73
N PHE A 222 29.64 3.85 1.92
CA PHE A 222 29.59 2.45 2.32
C PHE A 222 28.27 2.24 3.06
N ASP A 223 27.81 0.99 3.17
CA ASP A 223 26.60 0.62 3.91
C ASP A 223 25.32 1.33 3.41
N HIS A 224 25.15 1.47 2.09
CA HIS A 224 23.87 1.92 1.52
C HIS A 224 22.80 0.86 1.76
N GLN A 225 21.59 1.30 2.13
CA GLN A 225 20.50 0.42 2.50
C GLN A 225 19.20 0.79 1.79
N LEU A 226 18.62 -0.17 1.07
CA LEU A 226 17.31 -0.08 0.44
C LEU A 226 16.43 -1.22 0.96
N ARG A 227 15.34 -0.89 1.66
CA ARG A 227 14.37 -1.89 2.13
C ARG A 227 13.36 -2.18 1.03
N TYR A 228 13.02 -3.45 0.87
CA TYR A 228 11.83 -3.86 0.12
C TYR A 228 10.78 -4.48 1.05
N SER A 229 9.51 -4.33 0.70
CA SER A 229 8.43 -5.21 1.14
C SER A 229 7.59 -5.64 -0.05
N LEU A 230 7.35 -6.95 -0.23
CA LEU A 230 6.59 -7.51 -1.33
C LEU A 230 5.63 -8.58 -0.80
N GLY A 231 4.33 -8.24 -0.80
CA GLY A 231 3.32 -9.07 -0.14
C GLY A 231 3.63 -9.22 1.36
N GLU A 232 3.92 -10.44 1.79
CA GLU A 232 4.26 -10.76 3.19
C GLU A 232 5.78 -10.76 3.46
N GLN A 233 6.60 -10.63 2.41
CA GLN A 233 8.06 -10.68 2.50
C GLN A 233 8.65 -9.28 2.65
N GLN A 234 9.81 -9.21 3.31
CA GLN A 234 10.60 -8.00 3.42
C GLN A 234 12.09 -8.34 3.52
N GLY A 235 12.94 -7.39 3.13
CA GLY A 235 14.38 -7.50 3.27
C GLY A 235 15.08 -6.18 2.98
N ILE A 236 16.41 -6.17 3.14
CA ILE A 236 17.24 -4.97 2.96
C ILE A 236 18.38 -5.33 2.02
N PHE A 237 18.49 -4.59 0.93
CA PHE A 237 19.68 -4.61 0.07
C PHE A 237 20.76 -3.76 0.75
N GLU A 238 21.94 -4.34 0.92
CA GLU A 238 23.11 -3.65 1.46
C GLU A 238 24.22 -3.62 0.41
N PHE A 239 24.78 -2.44 0.15
CA PHE A 239 25.85 -2.29 -0.85
C PHE A 239 26.74 -1.07 -0.59
N ASP A 240 27.94 -1.12 -1.16
CA ASP A 240 28.92 -0.04 -1.10
C ASP A 240 28.95 0.78 -2.39
N GLY A 241 29.69 1.90 -2.36
CA GLY A 241 29.94 2.74 -3.52
C GLY A 241 30.58 1.98 -4.69
N THR A 242 30.04 2.22 -5.88
CA THR A 242 30.43 1.60 -7.16
C THR A 242 31.41 2.46 -7.99
N ALA A 243 31.97 3.52 -7.39
CA ALA A 243 32.90 4.45 -8.02
C ALA A 243 32.35 5.21 -9.25
N GLY A 244 31.04 5.43 -9.31
CA GLY A 244 30.38 6.30 -10.29
C GLY A 244 28.88 6.38 -10.05
N TRP A 245 28.21 7.43 -10.53
CA TRP A 245 26.74 7.58 -10.46
C TRP A 245 25.97 6.76 -11.50
N GLN A 246 26.71 6.04 -12.34
CA GLN A 246 26.22 5.30 -13.50
C GLN A 246 27.03 3.99 -13.67
N ASN A 247 27.71 3.54 -12.61
CA ASN A 247 28.47 2.29 -12.59
C ASN A 247 27.63 1.22 -11.91
N TRP A 248 26.78 0.56 -12.69
CA TRP A 248 25.72 -0.28 -12.16
C TRP A 248 26.18 -1.68 -11.74
N ILE A 249 25.73 -2.12 -10.56
CA ILE A 249 25.88 -3.48 -10.04
C ILE A 249 24.54 -4.09 -9.69
N ASP A 250 24.50 -5.42 -9.58
CA ASP A 250 23.35 -6.18 -9.09
C ASP A 250 23.57 -6.53 -7.61
N VAL A 251 22.57 -6.28 -6.78
CA VAL A 251 22.53 -6.70 -5.36
C VAL A 251 21.36 -7.64 -5.18
N GLU A 252 21.61 -8.84 -4.66
CA GLU A 252 20.66 -9.95 -4.67
C GLU A 252 20.24 -10.36 -3.26
N ILE A 253 18.94 -10.65 -3.12
CA ILE A 253 18.36 -11.34 -1.97
C ILE A 253 17.77 -12.65 -2.48
N PRO A 254 18.43 -13.79 -2.22
CA PRO A 254 18.08 -15.06 -2.84
C PRO A 254 16.90 -15.75 -2.16
N ASP A 255 16.28 -16.69 -2.89
CA ASP A 255 15.35 -17.70 -2.35
C ASP A 255 14.13 -17.11 -1.59
N VAL A 256 13.60 -15.97 -2.04
CA VAL A 256 12.41 -15.33 -1.44
C VAL A 256 11.14 -16.04 -1.91
N ALA A 257 10.33 -16.53 -0.96
CA ALA A 257 9.07 -17.20 -1.26
C ALA A 257 7.96 -16.19 -1.58
N LEU A 258 7.49 -16.16 -2.83
CA LEU A 258 6.41 -15.29 -3.28
C LEU A 258 5.18 -16.11 -3.67
N ASN A 259 4.00 -15.62 -3.29
CA ASN A 259 2.71 -16.19 -3.69
C ASN A 259 2.30 -15.66 -5.07
N ALA A 260 1.63 -16.47 -5.89
CA ALA A 260 1.01 -15.99 -7.13
C ALA A 260 -0.08 -14.94 -6.83
N GLY A 261 -0.30 -14.04 -7.78
CA GLY A 261 -1.34 -13.01 -7.77
C GLY A 261 -0.79 -11.59 -7.69
N GLN A 262 -1.73 -10.64 -7.66
CA GLN A 262 -1.45 -9.22 -7.51
C GLN A 262 -0.93 -8.92 -6.11
N GLN A 263 0.19 -8.21 -6.03
CA GLN A 263 0.83 -7.78 -4.80
C GLN A 263 1.38 -6.36 -4.96
N THR A 264 1.66 -5.72 -3.83
CA THR A 264 2.34 -4.43 -3.80
C THR A 264 3.79 -4.64 -3.40
N LEU A 265 4.71 -4.17 -4.23
CA LEU A 265 6.11 -3.94 -3.85
C LEU A 265 6.20 -2.53 -3.28
N ARG A 266 6.86 -2.35 -2.15
CA ARG A 266 7.33 -1.05 -1.65
C ARG A 266 8.84 -1.08 -1.55
N LEU A 267 9.47 -0.01 -2.00
CA LEU A 267 10.89 0.26 -1.83
C LEU A 267 11.03 1.48 -0.94
N GLU A 268 11.82 1.39 0.13
CA GLU A 268 12.05 2.45 1.10
C GLU A 268 13.56 2.67 1.26
N ALA A 269 14.02 3.89 0.98
CA ALA A 269 15.41 4.27 1.12
C ALA A 269 15.76 4.43 2.60
N LEU A 270 16.64 3.56 3.12
CA LEU A 270 17.14 3.67 4.49
C LEU A 270 18.44 4.48 4.57
N SER A 271 19.02 4.84 3.43
CA SER A 271 20.14 5.77 3.27
C SER A 271 19.93 6.66 2.04
N SER A 272 20.67 7.77 1.94
CA SER A 272 20.69 8.62 0.74
C SER A 272 21.88 8.28 -0.18
N ASN A 273 22.06 9.03 -1.27
CA ASN A 273 23.27 9.03 -2.13
C ASN A 273 23.52 7.74 -2.93
N PHE A 274 22.47 7.09 -3.40
CA PHE A 274 22.54 6.04 -4.42
C PHE A 274 21.49 6.27 -5.49
N ASN A 275 21.64 5.58 -6.61
CA ASN A 275 20.67 5.52 -7.69
C ASN A 275 20.14 4.08 -7.83
N LEU A 276 18.88 3.96 -8.24
CA LEU A 276 18.21 2.68 -8.50
C LEU A 276 17.69 2.68 -9.93
N ASN A 277 18.01 1.63 -10.70
CA ASN A 277 17.53 1.46 -12.07
C ASN A 277 16.26 0.61 -12.10
N TYR A 278 16.32 -0.62 -11.58
CA TYR A 278 15.19 -1.54 -11.59
C TYR A 278 15.30 -2.59 -10.48
N ILE A 279 14.18 -3.27 -10.22
CA ILE A 279 14.11 -4.52 -9.48
C ILE A 279 13.76 -5.66 -10.45
N ASP A 280 14.53 -6.75 -10.44
CA ASP A 280 14.19 -7.99 -11.11
C ASP A 280 13.73 -9.05 -10.09
N LEU A 281 12.63 -9.74 -10.38
CA LEU A 281 12.22 -10.96 -9.69
C LEU A 281 12.54 -12.15 -10.59
N VAL A 282 13.58 -12.90 -10.25
CA VAL A 282 14.06 -14.03 -11.06
C VAL A 282 13.54 -15.34 -10.46
N PRO A 283 12.63 -16.06 -11.13
CA PRO A 283 12.14 -17.34 -10.61
C PRO A 283 13.28 -18.35 -10.53
N THR A 284 13.48 -18.95 -9.38
CA THR A 284 14.53 -19.96 -9.22
C THR A 284 13.97 -21.35 -9.53
N SER A 285 14.77 -22.15 -10.25
CA SER A 285 14.46 -23.56 -10.48
C SER A 285 14.79 -24.44 -9.28
N LYS A 286 15.21 -23.85 -8.15
CA LYS A 286 15.28 -24.58 -6.89
C LYS A 286 13.86 -24.97 -6.59
N SER A 287 13.58 -26.26 -6.75
CA SER A 287 12.47 -26.88 -6.06
C SER A 287 12.53 -26.34 -4.63
N ILE A 288 11.49 -25.62 -4.20
CA ILE A 288 11.05 -25.78 -2.81
C ILE A 288 11.09 -27.29 -2.66
N PRO A 289 11.92 -27.88 -1.77
CA PRO A 289 11.88 -29.32 -1.58
C PRO A 289 10.40 -29.63 -1.50
N GLU A 290 9.89 -30.39 -2.47
CA GLU A 290 8.48 -30.79 -2.48
C GLU A 290 8.24 -31.20 -1.04
N PRO A 291 7.36 -30.51 -0.28
CA PRO A 291 7.21 -30.78 1.14
C PRO A 291 7.06 -32.29 1.18
N THR A 292 8.06 -32.97 1.74
CA THR A 292 8.18 -34.43 1.64
C THR A 292 6.82 -34.92 2.04
N PRO A 293 5.99 -35.48 1.11
CA PRO A 293 4.53 -35.36 1.17
C PRO A 293 4.18 -35.50 2.61
N GLU A 294 3.91 -34.36 3.24
CA GLU A 294 3.60 -34.38 4.66
C GLU A 294 2.39 -35.28 4.65
N PRO A 295 2.48 -36.47 5.27
CA PRO A 295 1.52 -37.54 5.04
C PRO A 295 0.17 -36.86 5.17
N GLU A 296 -0.66 -36.89 4.09
CA GLU A 296 -1.98 -36.22 4.03
C GLU A 296 -2.47 -36.15 5.46
N PRO A 297 -2.66 -34.96 6.10
CA PRO A 297 -2.70 -34.85 7.55
C PRO A 297 -3.67 -35.91 8.02
N ASN A 298 -3.09 -37.02 8.48
CA ASN A 298 -3.83 -38.17 8.87
C ASN A 298 -4.39 -37.64 10.16
N PRO A 299 -5.68 -37.23 10.20
CA PRO A 299 -6.16 -36.17 11.08
C PRO A 299 -5.51 -36.40 12.43
N LEU A 300 -4.51 -35.56 12.76
CA LEU A 300 -3.60 -35.85 13.87
C LEU A 300 -4.53 -36.16 15.04
N PRO A 301 -4.38 -37.34 15.69
CA PRO A 301 -5.41 -37.84 16.58
C PRO A 301 -5.68 -36.78 17.63
N VAL A 302 -6.83 -36.11 17.52
CA VAL A 302 -7.27 -35.18 18.54
C VAL A 302 -7.63 -36.04 19.73
N GLU A 303 -6.83 -35.95 20.78
CA GLU A 303 -7.13 -36.64 22.03
C GLU A 303 -8.32 -35.92 22.66
N ILE A 304 -9.45 -36.64 22.76
CA ILE A 304 -10.64 -36.15 23.43
C ILE A 304 -10.65 -36.72 24.84
N GLY A 305 -10.38 -35.86 25.81
CA GLY A 305 -10.61 -36.12 27.22
C GLY A 305 -12.06 -35.84 27.61
N GLY A 306 -12.57 -36.58 28.60
CA GLY A 306 -13.93 -36.42 29.09
C GLY A 306 -14.98 -37.28 28.37
N GLU A 307 -16.24 -37.13 28.77
CA GLU A 307 -17.35 -37.88 28.20
C GLU A 307 -18.04 -37.06 27.11
N LEU A 308 -18.24 -37.63 25.91
CA LEU A 308 -18.95 -37.01 24.78
C LEU A 308 -20.48 -36.95 25.03
N LYS A 309 -20.88 -36.18 26.03
CA LYS A 309 -22.26 -35.99 26.47
C LYS A 309 -22.64 -34.51 26.52
N LYS A 310 -23.91 -34.23 26.26
CA LYS A 310 -24.48 -32.89 26.45
C LYS A 310 -24.19 -32.41 27.88
N TRP A 311 -23.74 -31.18 28.01
CA TRP A 311 -23.36 -30.51 29.27
C TRP A 311 -22.16 -31.11 30.03
N HIS A 312 -21.40 -32.03 29.43
CA HIS A 312 -20.17 -32.54 30.03
C HIS A 312 -18.98 -31.87 29.36
N PRO A 313 -18.02 -31.30 30.12
CA PRO A 313 -16.84 -30.73 29.54
C PRO A 313 -16.02 -31.82 28.85
N ILE A 314 -15.54 -31.49 27.66
CA ILE A 314 -14.54 -32.26 26.93
C ILE A 314 -13.30 -31.40 26.75
N ASP A 315 -12.16 -32.07 26.80
CA ASP A 315 -10.86 -31.47 26.50
C ASP A 315 -10.43 -32.00 25.14
N LEU A 316 -10.14 -31.12 24.20
CA LEU A 316 -9.47 -31.54 22.97
C LEU A 316 -8.02 -31.09 23.04
N THR A 317 -7.11 -32.04 22.87
CA THR A 317 -5.68 -31.79 22.77
C THR A 317 -5.25 -31.94 21.31
N PHE A 318 -4.58 -30.91 20.82
CA PHE A 318 -4.04 -30.83 19.47
C PHE A 318 -2.51 -30.80 19.52
N ASP A 319 -1.88 -31.39 18.52
CA ASP A 319 -0.48 -31.13 18.20
C ASP A 319 -0.39 -29.82 17.40
N GLY A 320 0.40 -28.88 17.88
CA GLY A 320 0.68 -27.61 17.23
C GLY A 320 2.18 -27.35 17.13
N PRO A 321 2.60 -26.09 16.93
CA PRO A 321 4.02 -25.74 16.93
C PRO A 321 4.69 -26.15 18.25
N GLN A 322 5.88 -26.76 18.15
CA GLN A 322 6.78 -27.00 19.28
C GLN A 322 7.35 -25.64 19.72
N THR A 323 7.23 -25.31 21.00
CA THR A 323 7.74 -24.05 21.55
C THR A 323 8.05 -24.20 23.05
N SER A 324 8.51 -23.14 23.70
CA SER A 324 8.71 -23.05 25.15
C SER A 324 8.29 -21.68 25.66
N GLU A 325 8.03 -21.57 26.96
CA GLU A 325 7.66 -20.30 27.60
C GLU A 325 8.73 -19.20 27.47
N THR A 326 9.98 -19.59 27.18
CA THR A 326 11.12 -18.69 27.01
C THR A 326 11.58 -18.55 25.57
N ASP A 327 10.89 -19.19 24.63
CA ASP A 327 11.28 -19.12 23.23
C ASP A 327 11.07 -17.70 22.68
N SER A 328 11.87 -17.38 21.67
CA SER A 328 11.77 -16.15 20.88
C SER A 328 10.40 -15.99 20.21
N LEU A 329 9.75 -17.11 19.88
CA LEU A 329 8.35 -17.17 19.46
C LEU A 329 7.51 -17.72 20.61
N ASN A 330 7.03 -16.82 21.46
CA ASN A 330 6.43 -17.17 22.72
C ASN A 330 4.99 -17.69 22.53
N PRO A 331 4.62 -18.85 23.13
CA PRO A 331 3.29 -19.44 22.97
C PRO A 331 2.14 -18.55 23.47
N PHE A 332 2.41 -17.63 24.39
CA PHE A 332 1.41 -16.77 25.00
C PHE A 332 1.30 -15.40 24.30
N LEU A 333 2.40 -14.90 23.74
CA LEU A 333 2.45 -13.59 23.08
C LEU A 333 2.19 -13.71 21.57
N ASP A 334 2.81 -14.71 20.94
CA ASP A 334 2.95 -14.79 19.49
C ASP A 334 2.03 -15.82 18.84
N TYR A 335 1.31 -16.63 19.61
CA TYR A 335 0.37 -17.62 19.08
C TYR A 335 -1.03 -17.47 19.67
N ARG A 336 -2.02 -17.95 18.93
CA ARG A 336 -3.42 -18.07 19.35
C ARG A 336 -4.02 -19.33 18.75
N LEU A 337 -4.61 -20.17 19.59
CA LEU A 337 -5.50 -21.25 19.18
C LEU A 337 -6.95 -20.76 19.29
N ASP A 338 -7.72 -20.85 18.21
CA ASP A 338 -9.18 -20.74 18.21
C ASP A 338 -9.77 -22.02 17.63
N VAL A 339 -10.84 -22.55 18.21
CA VAL A 339 -11.55 -23.72 17.67
C VAL A 339 -13.02 -23.36 17.48
N THR A 340 -13.54 -23.59 16.27
CA THR A 340 -14.95 -23.37 15.96
C THR A 340 -15.71 -24.68 16.01
N PHE A 341 -16.73 -24.77 16.86
CA PHE A 341 -17.63 -25.92 16.96
C PHE A 341 -18.96 -25.61 16.30
N THR A 342 -19.39 -26.46 15.36
CA THR A 342 -20.62 -26.29 14.60
C THR A 342 -21.54 -27.51 14.74
N ASN A 343 -22.81 -27.28 15.08
CA ASN A 343 -23.88 -28.29 15.07
C ASN A 343 -25.19 -27.65 14.58
N GLY A 344 -25.57 -27.97 13.33
CA GLY A 344 -26.68 -27.29 12.65
C GLY A 344 -26.39 -25.80 12.47
N GLU A 345 -27.28 -24.94 12.95
CA GLU A 345 -27.14 -23.48 12.93
C GLU A 345 -26.27 -22.95 14.10
N LYS A 346 -25.94 -23.79 15.08
CA LYS A 346 -25.12 -23.37 16.23
C LYS A 346 -23.64 -23.34 15.85
N ASN A 347 -22.96 -22.26 16.23
CA ASN A 347 -21.55 -22.03 15.98
C ASN A 347 -20.91 -21.38 17.22
N TYR A 348 -19.86 -22.00 17.76
CA TYR A 348 -19.12 -21.49 18.92
C TYR A 348 -17.63 -21.38 18.60
N GLY A 349 -17.10 -20.16 18.61
CA GLY A 349 -15.65 -19.92 18.63
C GLY A 349 -15.13 -20.01 20.06
N VAL A 350 -14.23 -20.93 20.32
CA VAL A 350 -13.68 -21.20 21.65
C VAL A 350 -12.16 -21.02 21.61
N PRO A 351 -11.58 -20.08 22.39
CA PRO A 351 -10.14 -19.93 22.46
C PRO A 351 -9.51 -21.11 23.19
N GLY A 352 -8.40 -21.61 22.66
CA GLY A 352 -7.56 -22.60 23.31
C GLY A 352 -6.34 -21.99 24.01
N TYR A 353 -5.54 -22.84 24.63
CA TYR A 353 -4.33 -22.46 25.38
C TYR A 353 -3.18 -23.43 25.11
N TYR A 354 -1.95 -22.95 25.30
CA TYR A 354 -0.74 -23.75 25.24
C TYR A 354 -0.60 -24.62 26.50
N ALA A 355 -0.32 -25.91 26.33
CA ALA A 355 -0.30 -26.91 27.40
C ALA A 355 1.04 -27.66 27.52
N ALA A 356 2.10 -27.18 26.85
CA ALA A 356 3.42 -27.82 26.81
C ALA A 356 3.35 -29.29 26.38
N ASP A 357 3.45 -30.24 27.32
CA ASP A 357 3.36 -31.68 27.07
C ASP A 357 1.95 -32.27 27.27
N GLY A 358 0.97 -31.44 27.65
CA GLY A 358 -0.42 -31.83 27.90
C GLY A 358 -0.73 -32.13 29.37
N ASP A 359 0.31 -32.28 30.21
CA ASP A 359 0.23 -32.62 31.63
C ASP A 359 1.22 -31.80 32.48
N ALA A 360 1.50 -30.56 32.05
CA ALA A 360 2.49 -29.69 32.65
C ALA A 360 2.29 -29.43 34.16
N ALA A 361 1.06 -29.60 34.66
CA ALA A 361 0.75 -29.52 36.09
C ALA A 361 1.43 -30.62 36.91
N GLU A 362 1.59 -31.82 36.34
CA GLU A 362 2.19 -32.98 37.01
C GLU A 362 3.66 -33.18 36.60
N THR A 363 4.02 -32.80 35.37
CA THR A 363 5.38 -32.99 34.83
C THR A 363 6.29 -31.78 35.02
N SER A 364 5.73 -30.61 35.33
CA SER A 364 6.44 -29.32 35.32
C SER A 364 7.09 -28.99 33.98
N ALA A 365 6.54 -29.49 32.86
CA ALA A 365 7.05 -29.21 31.52
C ALA A 365 6.92 -27.71 31.16
N ALA A 366 8.01 -27.12 30.67
CA ALA A 366 8.07 -25.73 30.20
C ALA A 366 8.13 -25.62 28.65
N GLU A 367 8.18 -26.76 27.96
CA GLU A 367 8.27 -26.86 26.51
C GLU A 367 7.43 -28.04 25.99
N GLY A 368 7.01 -27.96 24.73
CA GLY A 368 6.21 -28.98 24.08
C GLY A 368 5.38 -28.43 22.93
N ASN A 369 4.49 -29.28 22.42
CA ASN A 369 3.67 -29.00 21.25
C ASN A 369 2.17 -29.20 21.50
N LYS A 370 1.74 -29.39 22.75
CA LYS A 370 0.33 -29.63 23.07
C LYS A 370 -0.42 -28.32 23.25
N TRP A 371 -1.57 -28.23 22.61
CA TRP A 371 -2.51 -27.12 22.70
C TRP A 371 -3.88 -27.67 23.04
N ARG A 372 -4.61 -27.02 23.95
CA ARG A 372 -5.86 -27.56 24.48
C ARG A 372 -7.01 -26.57 24.36
N VAL A 373 -8.22 -27.08 24.16
CA VAL A 373 -9.46 -26.32 24.25
C VAL A 373 -10.45 -27.06 25.15
N HIS A 374 -11.16 -26.30 25.96
CA HIS A 374 -12.24 -26.81 26.79
C HIS A 374 -13.58 -26.48 26.14
N PHE A 375 -14.40 -27.48 25.85
CA PHE A 375 -15.71 -27.27 25.27
C PHE A 375 -16.77 -28.08 26.00
N THR A 376 -17.96 -27.49 26.18
CA THR A 376 -19.10 -28.16 26.81
C THR A 376 -20.25 -28.14 25.81
N PRO A 377 -20.49 -29.22 25.05
CA PRO A 377 -21.53 -29.25 24.03
C PRO A 377 -22.91 -29.12 24.66
N ASP A 378 -23.71 -28.20 24.13
CA ASP A 378 -25.08 -27.95 24.61
C ASP A 378 -26.14 -28.70 23.79
N GLU A 379 -25.74 -29.49 22.80
CA GLU A 379 -26.62 -30.36 22.02
C GLU A 379 -26.03 -31.74 21.77
N ILE A 380 -26.94 -32.70 21.62
CA ILE A 380 -26.64 -34.02 21.09
C ILE A 380 -26.48 -33.95 19.56
N GLY A 381 -25.83 -34.95 18.99
CA GLY A 381 -25.64 -35.06 17.54
C GLY A 381 -24.20 -34.83 17.10
N THR A 382 -24.03 -34.66 15.80
CA THR A 382 -22.70 -34.52 15.18
C THR A 382 -22.26 -33.06 15.25
N TRP A 383 -21.12 -32.84 15.88
CA TRP A 383 -20.43 -31.56 15.90
C TRP A 383 -19.26 -31.62 14.92
N THR A 384 -19.13 -30.61 14.07
CA THR A 384 -17.92 -30.37 13.27
C THR A 384 -17.05 -29.41 14.05
N LYS A 385 -15.74 -29.67 14.07
CA LYS A 385 -14.74 -28.75 14.63
C LYS A 385 -13.78 -28.29 13.56
N GLU A 386 -13.42 -27.01 13.64
CA GLU A 386 -12.40 -26.36 12.82
C GLU A 386 -11.40 -25.66 13.73
N GLU A 387 -10.20 -26.22 13.85
CA GLU A 387 -9.08 -25.65 14.60
C GLU A 387 -8.28 -24.60 13.82
N ARG A 388 -7.92 -23.55 14.55
CA ARG A 388 -7.28 -22.26 14.24
C ARG A 388 -6.00 -21.99 15.02
N ILE A 389 -4.84 -22.59 14.76
CA ILE A 389 -3.58 -22.11 15.38
C ILE A 389 -2.94 -21.05 14.47
N ALA A 390 -2.88 -19.81 14.95
CA ALA A 390 -2.36 -18.66 14.22
C ALA A 390 -1.22 -17.99 14.98
N ARG A 391 -0.16 -17.60 14.26
CA ARG A 391 0.89 -16.72 14.79
C ARG A 391 0.40 -15.26 14.72
N LYS A 392 0.49 -14.50 15.80
CA LYS A 392 0.27 -13.05 15.84
C LYS A 392 1.51 -12.35 15.29
N ILE A 393 1.67 -12.37 13.98
CA ILE A 393 2.52 -11.43 13.26
C ILE A 393 1.60 -10.47 12.54
N SER A 394 1.91 -9.18 12.60
CA SER A 394 1.26 -8.10 11.86
C SER A 394 0.67 -8.59 10.53
N SER A 395 -0.63 -8.88 10.56
CA SER A 395 -1.51 -9.12 9.41
C SER A 395 -1.42 -10.45 8.62
N VAL A 396 -0.67 -11.46 9.05
CA VAL A 396 -0.63 -12.78 8.34
C VAL A 396 -0.99 -13.93 9.27
N ILE A 397 -1.97 -14.73 8.85
CA ILE A 397 -2.36 -15.96 9.55
C ILE A 397 -1.98 -17.15 8.67
N LEU A 398 -0.83 -17.76 8.98
CA LEU A 398 -0.56 -19.12 8.53
C LEU A 398 -1.54 -20.03 9.29
N SER A 399 -2.51 -20.64 8.60
CA SER A 399 -3.49 -21.52 9.23
C SER A 399 -3.52 -22.88 8.56
N LEU A 400 -3.34 -23.93 9.36
CA LEU A 400 -3.78 -25.27 9.04
C LEU A 400 -5.24 -25.40 9.51
N ILE A 401 -6.17 -25.59 8.58
CA ILE A 401 -7.59 -25.84 8.88
C ILE A 401 -7.83 -27.34 8.65
N ILE A 402 -8.03 -28.11 9.71
CA ILE A 402 -8.39 -29.53 9.61
C ILE A 402 -9.82 -29.69 10.11
N PRO A 403 -10.82 -29.79 9.21
CA PRO A 403 -12.18 -30.08 9.63
C PRO A 403 -12.28 -31.54 10.11
N SER A 404 -12.84 -31.76 11.29
CA SER A 404 -13.14 -33.12 11.78
C SER A 404 -14.47 -33.18 12.55
N THR A 405 -15.05 -34.37 12.69
CA THR A 405 -16.37 -34.56 13.34
C THR A 405 -16.26 -35.31 14.65
N MET A 406 -17.10 -34.97 15.63
CA MET A 406 -17.34 -35.74 16.85
C MET A 406 -18.83 -35.97 17.06
N VAL A 407 -19.23 -37.11 17.62
CA VAL A 407 -20.64 -37.43 17.91
C VAL A 407 -20.87 -37.32 19.40
N VAL A 408 -21.70 -36.36 19.81
CA VAL A 408 -22.14 -36.19 21.19
C VAL A 408 -23.42 -36.99 21.37
N ALA A 409 -23.37 -38.01 22.22
CA ALA A 409 -24.51 -38.88 22.46
C ALA A 409 -25.26 -38.48 23.73
N THR A 410 -26.54 -38.84 23.79
CA THR A 410 -27.24 -39.02 25.06
C THR A 410 -26.92 -40.41 25.56
N THR A 411 -26.47 -40.56 26.80
CA THR A 411 -26.71 -41.81 27.52
C THR A 411 -28.05 -41.70 28.25
N ILE A 412 -28.81 -42.79 28.12
CA ILE A 412 -30.02 -43.14 28.87
C ILE A 412 -29.73 -43.15 30.37
#